data_AF-A0AAP1RB55-F1
#
_entry.id   AF-A0AAP1RB55-F1
#
_cell.length_a   1.000
_cell.length_b   1.000
_cell.length_c   1.000
_cell.angle_alpha   90.00
_cell.angle_beta   90.00
_cell.angle_gamma   90.00
#
_symmetry.space_group_name_H-M   'P 1'
#
loop_
_entity.id
_entity.type
_entity.pdbx_description
1 polymer ?
#
loop_
_entity_poly.entity_id
_entity_poly.type
_entity_poly.pdbx_seq_one_letter_code
_entity_poly.pdbx_strand_id
1 'polypeptide(L)' 'LGHTIKVETQGTIGTENELQAADISAADVVILAVDVKIKGEERFTNKRIVRVKTEIVIKSPVQFLEKVEKSLGNK' A
#
# COMPACT_ATOMS: atom_id res chain seq x y z
N LEU A 1 1.30 14.39 -8.06
CA LEU A 1 1.33 13.25 -7.12
C LEU A 1 2.45 13.43 -6.09
N GLY A 2 3.75 13.53 -6.42
CA GLY A 2 4.78 14.04 -5.47
C GLY A 2 4.88 13.29 -4.13
N HIS A 3 4.33 12.08 -4.08
CA HIS A 3 4.13 11.30 -2.86
C HIS A 3 5.44 10.68 -2.38
N THR A 4 5.63 10.63 -1.08
CA THR A 4 6.67 9.81 -0.47
C THR A 4 6.15 8.38 -0.34
N ILE A 5 6.85 7.41 -0.92
CA ILE A 5 6.42 6.01 -0.97
C ILE A 5 7.52 5.12 -0.42
N LYS A 6 7.13 4.13 0.39
CA LYS A 6 7.93 2.97 0.72
C LYS A 6 7.18 1.71 0.29
N VAL A 7 7.92 0.72 -0.19
CA VAL A 7 7.36 -0.50 -0.77
C VAL A 7 8.01 -1.70 -0.09
N GLU A 8 7.18 -2.59 0.43
CA GLU A 8 7.56 -3.93 0.89
C GLU A 8 7.03 -4.96 -0.11
N THR A 9 7.84 -5.97 -0.43
CA THR A 9 7.44 -7.10 -1.27
C THR A 9 7.49 -8.39 -0.46
N GLN A 10 6.46 -9.24 -0.61
CA GLN A 10 6.41 -10.55 0.05
C GLN A 10 6.35 -11.65 -1.01
N GLY A 11 7.46 -12.36 -1.18
CA GLY A 11 7.60 -13.47 -2.12
C GLY A 11 7.78 -14.82 -1.43
N THR A 12 8.03 -15.87 -2.20
CA THR A 12 8.28 -17.22 -1.69
C THR A 12 9.56 -17.32 -0.86
N ILE A 13 10.56 -16.51 -1.18
CA ILE A 13 11.88 -16.50 -0.52
C ILE A 13 11.82 -15.71 0.80
N GLY A 14 10.90 -14.76 0.94
CA GLY A 14 10.79 -13.93 2.13
C GLY A 14 10.18 -12.56 1.85
N THR A 15 10.34 -11.68 2.83
CA THR A 15 9.93 -10.27 2.76
C THR A 15 11.16 -9.41 2.45
N GLU A 16 11.04 -8.50 1.48
CA GLU A 16 12.08 -7.54 1.13
C GLU A 16 11.58 -6.12 1.40
N ASN A 17 12.49 -5.25 1.87
CA ASN A 17 12.19 -3.86 2.24
C ASN A 17 11.05 -3.74 3.27
N GLU A 18 11.08 -4.59 4.30
CA GLU A 18 10.04 -4.63 5.32
C GLU A 18 9.78 -3.24 5.92
N LEU A 19 8.51 -2.83 5.87
CA LEU A 19 8.06 -1.54 6.37
C LEU A 19 8.25 -1.47 7.88
N GLN A 20 8.96 -0.45 8.33
CA GLN A 20 9.19 -0.21 9.75
C GLN A 20 7.94 0.38 10.40
N ALA A 21 7.74 0.12 11.69
CA ALA A 21 6.59 0.64 12.43
C ALA A 21 6.46 2.18 12.35
N ALA A 22 7.58 2.90 12.34
CA ALA A 22 7.60 4.35 12.17
C ALA A 22 7.08 4.79 10.79
N ASP A 23 7.44 4.07 9.72
CA ASP A 23 6.98 4.36 8.36
C ASP A 23 5.48 4.12 8.23
N ILE A 24 5.00 3.00 8.79
CA ILE A 24 3.58 2.67 8.81
C ILE A 24 2.80 3.74 9.58
N SER A 25 3.30 4.14 10.76
CA SER A 25 2.69 5.17 11.60
C SER A 25 2.68 6.56 10.93
N ALA A 26 3.69 6.90 10.14
CA ALA A 26 3.73 8.16 9.41
C ALA A 26 2.85 8.17 8.15
N ALA A 27 2.52 7.00 7.59
CA ALA A 27 1.76 6.92 6.34
C ALA A 27 0.30 7.38 6.48
N ASP A 28 -0.17 8.15 5.50
CA ASP A 28 -1.58 8.56 5.37
C ASP A 28 -2.48 7.42 4.88
N VAL A 29 -1.92 6.53 4.05
CA VAL A 29 -2.63 5.41 3.44
C VAL A 29 -1.69 4.21 3.27
N VAL A 30 -2.22 3.01 3.46
CA VAL A 30 -1.56 1.75 3.14
C VAL A 30 -2.25 1.13 1.94
N ILE A 31 -1.48 0.81 0.90
CA ILE A 31 -1.99 0.16 -0.31
C ILE A 31 -1.54 -1.31 -0.28
N LEU A 32 -2.50 -2.21 -0.19
CA LEU A 32 -2.29 -3.64 -0.30
C LEU A 32 -2.57 -4.07 -1.74
N ALA A 33 -1.55 -3.98 -2.59
CA ALA A 33 -1.56 -4.46 -3.98
C ALA A 33 -1.22 -5.96 -4.01
N VAL A 34 -2.22 -6.81 -3.75
CA VAL A 34 -2.01 -8.23 -3.46
C VAL A 34 -3.09 -9.11 -4.10
N ASP A 35 -2.68 -10.26 -4.62
CA ASP A 35 -3.60 -11.29 -5.13
C ASP A 35 -3.87 -12.41 -4.10
N VAL A 36 -3.03 -12.50 -3.07
CA VAL A 36 -3.12 -13.47 -1.97
C VAL A 36 -2.99 -12.77 -0.61
N LYS A 37 -3.25 -13.50 0.48
CA LYS A 37 -3.03 -12.98 1.84
C LYS A 37 -1.54 -12.75 2.08
N ILE A 38 -1.23 -11.63 2.73
CA ILE A 38 0.12 -11.31 3.20
C ILE A 38 0.28 -11.64 4.68
N LYS A 39 1.53 -11.76 5.12
CA LYS A 39 1.87 -11.89 6.54
C LYS A 39 1.96 -10.51 7.18
N GLY A 40 1.64 -10.41 8.47
CA GLY A 40 1.81 -9.18 9.24
C GLY A 40 0.82 -8.07 8.88
N GLU A 41 -0.35 -8.42 8.32
CA GLU A 41 -1.39 -7.44 7.94
C GLU A 41 -1.93 -6.67 9.15
N GLU A 42 -1.86 -7.26 10.33
CA GLU A 42 -2.26 -6.66 11.61
C GLU A 42 -1.50 -5.37 11.94
N ARG A 43 -0.28 -5.20 11.41
CA ARG A 43 0.54 -3.97 11.54
C ARG A 43 -0.17 -2.74 10.97
N PHE A 44 -1.14 -2.93 10.07
CA PHE A 44 -1.83 -1.85 9.35
C PHE A 44 -3.25 -1.57 9.88
N THR A 45 -3.69 -2.22 10.95
CA THR A 45 -5.08 -2.16 11.46
C THR A 45 -5.61 -0.75 11.75
N ASN A 46 -4.75 0.17 12.19
CA ASN A 46 -5.13 1.56 12.49
C ASN A 46 -4.91 2.52 11.31
N LYS A 47 -4.64 1.98 10.12
CA LYS A 47 -4.37 2.78 8.92
C LYS A 47 -5.54 2.69 7.96
N ARG A 48 -5.66 3.71 7.11
CA ARG A 48 -6.57 3.65 5.97
C ARG A 48 -5.99 2.67 4.96
N ILE A 49 -6.65 1.54 4.78
CA ILE A 49 -6.20 0.48 3.86
C ILE A 49 -6.98 0.58 2.54
N VAL A 50 -6.26 0.58 1.43
CA VAL A 50 -6.81 0.37 0.09
C VAL A 50 -6.29 -0.98 -0.42
N ARG A 51 -7.18 -1.95 -0.59
CA ARG A 51 -6.84 -3.25 -1.15
C ARG A 51 -7.16 -3.30 -2.63
N VAL A 52 -6.23 -3.81 -3.44
CA VAL A 52 -6.35 -3.87 -4.89
C VAL A 52 -5.57 -5.08 -5.42
N LYS A 53 -6.01 -5.65 -6.54
CA LYS A 53 -5.23 -6.68 -7.23
C LYS A 53 -3.98 -6.08 -7.86
N THR A 54 -2.87 -6.81 -7.83
CA THR A 54 -1.58 -6.35 -8.37
C THR A 54 -1.71 -5.98 -9.85
N GLU A 55 -2.49 -6.77 -10.62
CA GLU A 55 -2.74 -6.52 -12.04
C GLU A 55 -3.26 -5.11 -12.34
N ILE A 56 -4.16 -4.58 -11.50
CA ILE A 56 -4.78 -3.27 -11.71
C ILE A 56 -3.73 -2.16 -11.55
N VAL A 57 -2.86 -2.29 -10.54
CA VAL A 57 -1.81 -1.31 -10.25
C VAL A 57 -0.74 -1.34 -11.34
N ILE A 58 -0.44 -2.51 -11.91
CA ILE A 58 0.50 -2.66 -13.02
C ILE A 58 -0.06 -2.03 -14.31
N LYS A 59 -1.33 -2.30 -14.64
CA LYS A 59 -1.94 -1.82 -15.90
C LYS A 59 -2.24 -0.32 -15.89
N SER A 60 -2.51 0.28 -14.74
CA SER A 60 -2.94 1.68 -14.65
C SER A 60 -2.48 2.37 -13.37
N PRO A 61 -1.15 2.48 -13.12
CA PRO A 61 -0.61 2.96 -11.85
C PRO A 61 -0.98 4.42 -11.54
N VAL A 62 -0.86 5.31 -12.53
CA VAL A 62 -1.13 6.75 -12.35
C VAL A 62 -2.60 7.00 -12.01
N GLN A 63 -3.51 6.44 -12.80
CA GLN A 63 -4.95 6.59 -12.57
C GLN A 63 -5.38 5.98 -11.23
N PHE A 64 -4.77 4.86 -10.83
CA PHE A 64 -5.01 4.25 -9.54
C PHE A 64 -4.56 5.18 -8.40
N LEU A 65 -3.34 5.72 -8.46
CA LEU A 65 -2.83 6.64 -7.44
C LEU A 65 -3.65 7.95 -7.36
N GLU A 66 -4.08 8.50 -8.50
CA GLU A 66 -4.98 9.66 -8.53
C GLU A 66 -6.33 9.38 -7.84
N LYS A 67 -6.89 8.18 -8.03
CA LYS A 67 -8.12 7.76 -7.34
C LYS A 67 -7.90 7.64 -5.85
N VAL A 68 -6.77 7.08 -5.42
CA VAL A 68 -6.42 6.99 -4.00
C VAL A 68 -6.28 8.39 -3.41
N GLU A 69 -5.52 9.29 -4.05
CA GLU A 69 -5.33 10.68 -3.62
C GLU A 69 -6.66 11.43 -3.48
N LYS A 70 -7.53 11.36 -4.50
CA LYS A 70 -8.87 11.97 -4.45
C LYS A 70 -9.70 11.42 -3.29
N SER A 71 -9.57 10.12 -2.98
CA SER A 71 -10.27 9.52 -1.84
C SER A 71 -9.78 10.03 -0.48
N LEU A 72 -8.54 10.53 -0.41
CA LEU A 72 -7.95 11.13 0.79
C LEU A 72 -8.35 12.60 0.95
N GLY A 73 -8.45 13.35 -0.15
CA GLY A 73 -8.79 14.79 -0.17
C GLY A 73 -10.27 15.13 0.04
N ASN A 74 -11.19 14.17 -0.07
CA ASN A 74 -12.63 14.38 0.17
C ASN A 74 -12.98 14.30 1.68
N LYS A 75 -12.34 15.15 2.50
CA LYS A 75 -12.75 15.44 3.88
C LYS A 75 -13.18 16.89 4.00
#